data_AF-A0A2C9K2X8-F1
#
_entry.id   AF-A0A2C9K2X8-F1
#
_cell.length_a   1.000
_cell.length_b   1.000
_cell.length_c   1.000
_cell.angle_alpha   90.00
_cell.angle_beta   90.00
_cell.angle_gamma   90.00
#
_symmetry.space_group_name_H-M   'P 1'
#
loop_
_entity.id
_entity.type
_entity.pdbx_description
1 polymer ?
#
loop_
_entity_poly.entity_id
_entity_poly.type
_entity_poly.pdbx_seq_one_letter_code
_entity_poly.pdbx_strand_id
1 'polypeptide(L)'
;MLTLLIVLGLQRFMGSGALWSTVQPADKDICEENWWTNLLYVNNLVNKDKMCFGHAWYLANDMQFYILSPLMLVPFVFNRYAGFISCSIFLLAQWITAGVLSTDNEWGSSTLGNGIIPKPGSLDYMGYYYIAPYCRIGPYVIGILAGYILAVSKGRVQMNKVTVVIGWTVSIASALAIVYGLRGDLGGGNPSSIGAAALYNAVARSAWGVCVCWVIIACSSGYGGKYLSSNKITSN
;
A
#
# COMPACT_ATOMS: atom_id res chain seq x y z
N MET A 1 -14.61 -3.88 -15.46
CA MET A 1 -15.23 -4.66 -16.56
C MET A 1 -14.98 -4.04 -17.93
N LEU A 2 -15.26 -2.74 -18.15
CA LEU A 2 -14.94 -2.06 -19.42
C LEU A 2 -13.47 -2.23 -19.84
N THR A 3 -12.53 -2.09 -18.91
CA THR A 3 -11.10 -2.27 -19.17
C THR A 3 -10.76 -3.68 -19.65
N LEU A 4 -11.40 -4.72 -19.11
CA LEU A 4 -11.18 -6.11 -19.55
C LEU A 4 -11.66 -6.32 -20.98
N LEU A 5 -12.81 -5.73 -21.35
CA LEU A 5 -13.33 -5.82 -22.71
C LEU A 5 -12.41 -5.09 -23.71
N ILE A 6 -11.88 -3.93 -23.32
CA ILE A 6 -10.93 -3.18 -24.15
C ILE A 6 -9.63 -3.98 -24.31
N VAL A 7 -9.08 -4.51 -23.22
CA VAL A 7 -7.82 -5.27 -23.23
C VAL A 7 -7.93 -6.58 -24.00
N LEU A 8 -8.98 -7.37 -23.77
CA LEU A 8 -9.16 -8.67 -24.43
C LEU A 8 -9.63 -8.53 -25.89
N GLY A 9 -10.46 -7.54 -26.20
CA GLY A 9 -11.10 -7.41 -27.51
C GLY A 9 -10.43 -6.43 -28.47
N LEU A 10 -10.05 -5.25 -27.97
CA LEU A 10 -9.65 -4.10 -28.78
C LEU A 10 -8.13 -3.88 -28.79
N GLN A 11 -7.43 -4.18 -27.69
CA GLN A 11 -5.99 -3.89 -27.56
C GLN A 11 -5.17 -4.50 -28.69
N ARG A 12 -5.56 -5.67 -29.21
CA ARG A 12 -4.87 -6.31 -30.35
C ARG A 12 -4.78 -5.44 -31.61
N PHE A 13 -5.69 -4.47 -31.77
CA PHE A 13 -5.77 -3.56 -32.91
C PHE A 13 -5.27 -2.15 -32.59
N MET A 14 -4.91 -1.85 -31.35
CA MET A 14 -4.64 -0.49 -30.87
C MET A 14 -3.19 -0.02 -31.03
N GLY A 15 -2.33 -0.80 -31.68
CA GLY A 15 -0.92 -0.45 -31.79
C GLY A 15 -0.10 -1.38 -32.68
N SER A 16 1.14 -0.98 -32.88
CA SER A 16 2.19 -1.72 -33.58
C SER A 16 3.55 -1.28 -33.02
N GLY A 17 4.55 -2.16 -33.00
CA GLY A 17 5.88 -1.84 -32.46
C GLY A 17 6.70 -3.08 -32.10
N ALA A 18 8.01 -2.91 -31.88
CA ALA A 18 8.94 -4.01 -31.60
C ALA A 18 8.62 -4.75 -30.29
N LEU A 19 8.05 -4.05 -29.29
CA LEU A 19 7.58 -4.63 -28.04
C LEU A 19 6.09 -4.99 -28.08
N TRP A 20 5.41 -4.79 -29.20
CA TRP A 20 3.95 -4.98 -29.28
C TRP A 20 3.53 -6.42 -29.04
N SER A 21 4.31 -7.40 -29.46
CA SER A 21 4.09 -8.82 -29.15
C SER A 21 4.28 -9.15 -27.67
N THR A 22 5.03 -8.33 -26.93
CA THR A 22 5.29 -8.48 -25.49
C THR A 22 4.32 -7.66 -24.63
N VAL A 23 3.70 -6.62 -25.20
CA VAL A 23 2.78 -5.67 -24.54
C VAL A 23 1.31 -5.94 -24.89
N GLN A 24 1.02 -6.61 -26.01
CA GLN A 24 -0.25 -7.31 -26.21
C GLN A 24 -0.49 -8.26 -25.03
N PRO A 25 -1.76 -8.48 -24.63
CA PRO A 25 -2.08 -9.01 -23.32
C PRO A 25 -1.19 -10.20 -23.03
N ALA A 26 -0.39 -10.07 -21.96
CA ALA A 26 0.54 -11.07 -21.46
C ALA A 26 -0.03 -12.47 -21.73
N ASP A 27 0.52 -13.13 -22.75
CA ASP A 27 0.03 -14.33 -23.45
C ASP A 27 -1.49 -14.44 -23.58
N LYS A 28 -2.00 -14.38 -24.82
CA LYS A 28 -3.40 -14.70 -25.14
C LYS A 28 -3.87 -15.96 -24.40
N ASP A 29 -3.01 -16.97 -24.31
CA ASP A 29 -3.26 -18.23 -23.61
C ASP A 29 -3.42 -18.03 -22.09
N ILE A 30 -2.56 -17.25 -21.44
CA ILE A 30 -2.68 -16.91 -20.01
C ILE A 30 -3.99 -16.18 -19.74
N CYS A 31 -4.36 -15.24 -20.61
CA CYS A 31 -5.59 -14.47 -20.48
C CYS A 31 -6.85 -15.29 -20.76
N GLU A 32 -6.86 -16.17 -21.75
CA GLU A 32 -7.98 -17.06 -22.05
C GLU A 32 -8.29 -18.00 -20.88
N GLU A 33 -7.26 -18.47 -20.17
CA GLU A 33 -7.43 -19.32 -18.99
C GLU A 33 -7.78 -18.55 -17.71
N ASN A 34 -7.27 -17.32 -17.54
CA ASN A 34 -7.29 -16.62 -16.24
C ASN A 34 -8.07 -15.29 -16.22
N TRP A 35 -8.77 -14.89 -17.30
CA TRP A 35 -9.54 -13.63 -17.31
C TRP A 35 -10.54 -13.52 -16.16
N TRP A 36 -11.18 -14.63 -15.78
CA TRP A 36 -12.20 -14.69 -14.74
C TRP A 36 -11.66 -14.30 -13.36
N THR A 37 -10.37 -14.51 -13.10
CA THR A 37 -9.72 -14.16 -11.82
C THR A 37 -9.76 -12.66 -11.56
N ASN A 38 -9.71 -11.83 -12.61
CA ASN A 38 -9.84 -10.37 -12.51
C ASN A 38 -11.29 -9.93 -12.30
N LEU A 39 -12.26 -10.71 -12.78
CA LEU A 39 -13.69 -10.42 -12.56
C LEU A 39 -14.09 -10.70 -11.10
N LEU A 40 -13.53 -11.77 -10.52
CA LEU A 40 -13.76 -12.15 -9.13
C LEU A 40 -12.81 -11.46 -8.14
N TYR A 41 -11.87 -10.63 -8.61
CA TYR A 41 -10.87 -9.95 -7.77
C TYR A 41 -9.99 -10.91 -6.95
N VAL A 42 -9.58 -12.03 -7.56
CA VAL A 42 -8.72 -13.06 -6.95
C VAL A 42 -7.43 -13.31 -7.75
N ASN A 43 -7.12 -12.46 -8.74
CA ASN A 43 -5.94 -12.60 -9.60
C ASN A 43 -4.60 -12.48 -8.85
N ASN A 44 -4.60 -11.89 -7.65
CA ASN A 44 -3.44 -11.82 -6.76
C ASN A 44 -3.30 -13.03 -5.81
N LEU A 45 -4.28 -13.95 -5.80
CA LEU A 45 -4.32 -15.13 -4.94
C LEU A 45 -4.27 -16.44 -5.75
N VAL A 46 -4.98 -16.47 -6.88
CA VAL A 46 -5.07 -17.62 -7.77
C VAL A 46 -4.20 -17.38 -8.99
N ASN A 47 -3.37 -18.36 -9.36
CA ASN A 47 -2.51 -18.33 -10.56
C ASN A 47 -1.73 -17.01 -10.69
N LYS A 48 -1.17 -16.56 -9.56
CA LYS A 48 -0.52 -15.25 -9.42
C LYS A 48 0.67 -15.02 -10.37
N ASP A 49 1.32 -16.08 -10.83
CA ASP A 49 2.41 -16.00 -11.80
C ASP A 49 1.89 -15.89 -13.25
N LYS A 50 0.60 -16.15 -13.45
CA LYS A 50 -0.13 -16.12 -14.74
C LYS A 50 -1.28 -15.11 -14.69
N MET A 51 -1.00 -13.90 -14.19
CA MET A 51 -1.99 -12.82 -14.17
C MET A 51 -2.20 -12.24 -15.58
N CYS A 52 -3.43 -12.35 -16.09
CA CYS A 52 -3.82 -11.74 -17.37
C CYS A 52 -3.60 -10.21 -17.39
N PHE A 53 -3.98 -9.53 -16.30
CA PHE A 53 -3.75 -8.08 -16.16
C PHE A 53 -2.86 -7.83 -14.94
N GLY A 54 -1.55 -7.90 -15.15
CA GLY A 54 -0.56 -7.75 -14.11
C GLY A 54 -0.80 -6.53 -13.22
N HIS A 55 -1.21 -5.38 -13.79
CA HIS A 55 -1.46 -4.18 -12.98
C HIS A 55 -2.72 -4.23 -12.11
N ALA A 56 -3.71 -5.10 -12.36
CA ALA A 56 -4.97 -5.13 -11.59
C ALA A 56 -4.85 -5.76 -10.20
N TRP A 57 -3.67 -6.27 -9.80
CA TRP A 57 -3.49 -6.86 -8.47
C TRP A 57 -3.91 -5.90 -7.34
N TYR A 58 -3.71 -4.58 -7.51
CA TYR A 58 -4.09 -3.61 -6.47
C TYR A 58 -5.61 -3.47 -6.34
N LEU A 59 -6.34 -3.59 -7.45
CA LEU A 59 -7.80 -3.52 -7.44
C LEU A 59 -8.39 -4.76 -6.76
N ALA A 60 -7.75 -5.92 -6.93
CA ALA A 60 -8.11 -7.12 -6.18
C ALA A 60 -7.89 -6.96 -4.68
N ASN A 61 -6.74 -6.41 -4.28
CA ASN A 61 -6.48 -6.06 -2.88
C ASN A 61 -7.56 -5.11 -2.33
N ASP A 62 -7.92 -4.06 -3.05
CA ASP A 62 -8.93 -3.08 -2.60
C ASP A 62 -10.29 -3.74 -2.37
N MET A 63 -10.73 -4.61 -3.27
CA MET A 63 -11.98 -5.36 -3.10
C MET A 63 -11.92 -6.30 -1.89
N GLN A 64 -10.81 -7.02 -1.71
CA GLN A 64 -10.60 -7.92 -0.58
C GLN A 64 -10.62 -7.15 0.75
N PHE A 65 -9.96 -5.99 0.81
CA PHE A 65 -9.96 -5.13 1.99
C PHE A 65 -11.33 -4.51 2.26
N TYR A 66 -12.09 -4.19 1.21
CA TYR A 66 -13.46 -3.73 1.34
C TYR A 66 -14.34 -4.81 1.99
N ILE A 67 -14.22 -6.07 1.55
CA ILE A 67 -14.93 -7.22 2.16
C ILE A 67 -14.53 -7.40 3.63
N LEU A 68 -13.26 -7.17 3.99
CA LEU A 68 -12.78 -7.27 5.38
C LEU A 68 -13.13 -6.03 6.24
N SER A 69 -13.47 -4.91 5.63
CA SER A 69 -13.72 -3.65 6.34
C SER A 69 -14.80 -3.70 7.43
N PRO A 70 -15.90 -4.47 7.31
CA PRO A 70 -16.87 -4.60 8.39
C PRO A 70 -16.25 -5.19 9.66
N LEU A 71 -15.28 -6.10 9.56
CA LEU A 71 -14.59 -6.68 10.73
C LEU A 71 -13.78 -5.63 11.51
N MET A 72 -13.35 -4.56 10.82
CA MET A 72 -12.63 -3.43 11.42
C MET A 72 -13.59 -2.34 11.90
N LEU A 73 -14.65 -2.04 11.12
CA LEU A 73 -15.57 -0.93 11.37
C LEU A 73 -16.69 -1.26 12.37
N VAL A 74 -17.30 -2.44 12.27
CA VAL A 74 -18.43 -2.84 13.13
C VAL A 74 -18.06 -2.81 14.62
N PRO A 75 -16.87 -3.26 15.07
CA PRO A 75 -16.48 -3.14 16.47
C PRO A 75 -16.46 -1.70 17.02
N PHE A 76 -16.19 -0.68 16.19
CA PHE A 76 -16.25 0.73 16.62
C PHE A 76 -17.65 1.18 17.01
N VAL A 77 -18.70 0.54 16.46
CA VAL A 77 -20.10 0.85 16.81
C VAL A 77 -20.41 0.42 18.25
N PHE A 78 -19.84 -0.70 18.69
CA PHE A 78 -20.08 -1.23 20.03
C PHE A 78 -19.16 -0.60 21.07
N ASN A 79 -17.87 -0.46 20.75
CA ASN A 79 -16.88 0.11 21.67
C ASN A 79 -15.65 0.62 20.89
N ARG A 80 -15.26 1.87 21.12
CA ARG A 80 -14.05 2.46 20.51
C ARG A 80 -12.80 1.59 20.71
N TYR A 81 -12.64 1.01 21.91
CA TYR A 81 -11.49 0.15 22.20
C TYR A 81 -11.54 -1.15 21.41
N ALA A 82 -12.72 -1.74 21.21
CA ALA A 82 -12.87 -2.94 20.39
C ALA A 82 -12.50 -2.68 18.92
N GLY A 83 -12.88 -1.52 18.38
CA GLY A 83 -12.44 -1.07 17.05
C GLY A 83 -10.92 -0.92 16.93
N PHE A 84 -10.29 -0.24 17.89
CA PHE A 84 -8.83 -0.11 17.94
C PHE A 84 -8.12 -1.46 18.07
N ILE A 85 -8.63 -2.37 18.91
CA ILE A 85 -8.10 -3.73 19.07
C ILE A 85 -8.21 -4.50 17.75
N SER A 86 -9.37 -4.49 17.09
CA SER A 86 -9.58 -5.15 15.80
C SER A 86 -8.57 -4.64 14.75
N CYS A 87 -8.45 -3.32 14.59
CA CYS A 87 -7.47 -2.72 13.67
C CYS A 87 -6.03 -3.10 14.02
N SER A 88 -5.69 -3.12 15.32
CA SER A 88 -4.35 -3.49 15.79
C SER A 88 -4.02 -4.94 15.47
N ILE A 89 -4.98 -5.86 15.56
CA ILE A 89 -4.80 -7.27 15.18
C ILE A 89 -4.43 -7.38 13.70
N PHE A 90 -5.17 -6.74 12.80
CA PHE A 90 -4.87 -6.76 11.37
C PHE A 90 -3.50 -6.15 11.06
N LEU A 91 -3.16 -5.04 11.71
CA LEU A 91 -1.89 -4.34 11.50
C LEU A 91 -0.69 -5.18 11.99
N LEU A 92 -0.80 -5.77 13.19
CA LEU A 92 0.22 -6.65 13.75
C LEU A 92 0.36 -7.93 12.93
N ALA A 93 -0.74 -8.54 12.50
CA ALA A 93 -0.72 -9.72 11.63
C ALA A 93 0.04 -9.42 10.33
N GLN A 94 -0.22 -8.26 9.72
CA GLN A 94 0.48 -7.81 8.53
C GLN A 94 1.99 -7.60 8.78
N TRP A 95 2.38 -6.93 9.86
CA TRP A 95 3.79 -6.69 10.19
C TRP A 95 4.55 -7.98 10.48
N ILE A 96 3.95 -8.88 11.27
CA ILE A 96 4.55 -10.18 11.60
C ILE A 96 4.71 -11.00 10.33
N THR A 97 3.65 -11.14 9.54
CA THR A 97 3.68 -11.95 8.31
C THR A 97 4.72 -11.42 7.32
N ALA A 98 4.73 -10.10 7.09
CA ALA A 98 5.71 -9.47 6.20
C ALA A 98 7.16 -9.60 6.72
N GLY A 99 7.38 -9.44 8.02
CA GLY A 99 8.71 -9.56 8.63
C GLY A 99 9.25 -11.00 8.60
N VAL A 100 8.41 -11.99 8.95
CA VAL A 100 8.76 -13.41 8.91
C VAL A 100 9.07 -13.83 7.48
N LEU A 101 8.16 -13.58 6.52
CA LEU A 101 8.38 -13.95 5.13
C LEU A 101 9.65 -13.30 4.55
N SER A 102 9.90 -12.03 4.88
CA SER A 102 11.11 -11.34 4.42
C SER A 102 12.40 -11.89 5.03
N THR A 103 12.35 -12.38 6.27
CA THR A 103 13.51 -12.94 6.97
C THR A 103 13.80 -14.35 6.47
N ASP A 104 12.78 -15.20 6.41
CA ASP A 104 12.91 -16.62 6.03
C ASP A 104 13.37 -16.79 4.58
N ASN A 105 12.98 -15.87 3.69
CA ASN A 105 13.35 -15.91 2.28
C ASN A 105 14.52 -14.95 1.93
N GLU A 106 15.14 -14.32 2.94
CA GLU A 106 16.25 -13.37 2.78
C GLU A 106 15.98 -12.28 1.73
N TRP A 107 14.74 -11.80 1.68
CA TRP A 107 14.33 -10.82 0.68
C TRP A 107 14.87 -9.43 1.00
N GLY A 108 15.36 -8.73 -0.04
CA GLY A 108 15.77 -7.33 0.07
C GLY A 108 14.60 -6.37 0.25
N SER A 109 14.90 -5.14 0.65
CA SER A 109 13.93 -4.05 0.83
C SER A 109 13.28 -3.58 -0.49
N SER A 110 13.85 -3.96 -1.64
CA SER A 110 13.39 -3.59 -2.98
C SER A 110 13.81 -4.63 -4.01
N THR A 111 12.95 -4.87 -5.01
CA THR A 111 13.27 -5.66 -6.20
C THR A 111 13.95 -4.84 -7.29
N LEU A 112 13.87 -3.51 -7.24
CA LEU A 112 14.42 -2.59 -8.25
C LEU A 112 15.94 -2.43 -8.16
N GLY A 113 16.54 -2.79 -7.03
CA GLY A 113 17.98 -2.63 -6.77
C GLY A 113 18.84 -3.83 -7.16
N ASN A 114 18.20 -4.96 -7.44
CA ASN A 114 18.88 -6.07 -8.09
C ASN A 114 19.05 -5.65 -9.54
N GLY A 115 20.30 -5.53 -10.01
CA GLY A 115 20.57 -5.28 -11.43
C GLY A 115 19.89 -6.31 -12.34
N ILE A 116 20.24 -6.30 -13.62
CA ILE A 116 19.63 -7.10 -14.71
C ILE A 116 19.49 -8.62 -14.40
N ILE A 117 20.12 -9.15 -13.35
CA ILE A 117 20.05 -10.54 -12.91
C ILE A 117 19.10 -10.66 -11.70
N PRO A 118 17.90 -11.25 -11.86
CA PRO A 118 17.04 -11.60 -10.75
C PRO A 118 17.74 -12.64 -9.87
N LYS A 119 17.84 -12.39 -8.56
CA LYS A 119 18.15 -13.47 -7.62
C LYS A 119 17.07 -14.56 -7.72
N PRO A 120 17.40 -15.85 -7.57
CA PRO A 120 16.39 -16.89 -7.41
C PRO A 120 15.44 -16.49 -6.26
N GLY A 121 14.13 -16.45 -6.53
CA GLY A 121 13.10 -15.99 -5.58
C GLY A 121 12.50 -14.59 -5.85
N SER A 122 12.88 -13.88 -6.92
CA SER A 122 12.27 -12.57 -7.25
C SER A 122 10.79 -12.67 -7.62
N LEU A 123 10.39 -13.75 -8.31
CA LEU A 123 8.98 -14.05 -8.61
C LEU A 123 8.23 -14.38 -7.31
N ASP A 124 8.88 -15.08 -6.38
CA ASP A 124 8.31 -15.38 -5.07
C ASP A 124 8.09 -14.10 -4.25
N TYR A 125 9.04 -13.17 -4.24
CA TYR A 125 8.84 -11.87 -3.59
C TYR A 125 7.62 -11.15 -4.15
N MET A 126 7.47 -11.12 -5.49
CA MET A 126 6.34 -10.46 -6.11
C MET A 126 5.01 -11.14 -5.73
N GLY A 127 4.94 -12.46 -5.85
CA GLY A 127 3.72 -13.23 -5.64
C GLY A 127 3.34 -13.48 -4.17
N TYR A 128 4.29 -13.61 -3.26
CA TYR A 128 4.05 -13.94 -1.84
C TYR A 128 4.12 -12.72 -0.91
N TYR A 129 4.69 -11.60 -1.36
CA TYR A 129 4.82 -10.41 -0.52
C TYR A 129 4.33 -9.13 -1.18
N TYR A 130 4.74 -8.86 -2.42
CA TYR A 130 4.45 -7.57 -3.04
C TYR A 130 2.98 -7.42 -3.42
N ILE A 131 2.36 -8.44 -4.04
CA ILE A 131 0.94 -8.36 -4.43
C ILE A 131 0.00 -8.99 -3.40
N ALA A 132 0.56 -9.72 -2.43
CA ALA A 132 -0.19 -10.46 -1.44
C ALA A 132 -0.99 -9.53 -0.50
N PRO A 133 -2.30 -9.78 -0.31
CA PRO A 133 -3.16 -8.89 0.49
C PRO A 133 -2.74 -8.83 1.96
N TYR A 134 -2.30 -9.97 2.52
CA TYR A 134 -1.87 -10.08 3.92
C TYR A 134 -0.58 -9.30 4.23
N CYS A 135 0.23 -8.96 3.23
CA CYS A 135 1.40 -8.08 3.37
C CYS A 135 1.11 -6.61 2.96
N ARG A 136 -0.13 -6.31 2.55
CA ARG A 136 -0.53 -5.03 1.95
C ARG A 136 -1.66 -4.30 2.65
N ILE A 137 -2.37 -4.94 3.57
CA ILE A 137 -3.52 -4.33 4.26
C ILE A 137 -3.16 -3.14 5.16
N GLY A 138 -1.91 -2.99 5.58
CA GLY A 138 -1.45 -1.97 6.54
C GLY A 138 -1.96 -0.54 6.27
N PRO A 139 -1.65 0.09 5.13
CA PRO A 139 -2.16 1.42 4.78
C PRO A 139 -3.68 1.53 4.80
N TYR A 140 -4.39 0.46 4.45
CA TYR A 140 -5.85 0.44 4.47
C TYR A 140 -6.40 0.52 5.90
N VAL A 141 -5.80 -0.23 6.83
CA VAL A 141 -6.13 -0.14 8.27
C VAL A 141 -5.87 1.28 8.80
N ILE A 142 -4.71 1.86 8.46
CA ILE A 142 -4.38 3.24 8.86
C ILE A 142 -5.40 4.25 8.30
N GLY A 143 -5.86 4.05 7.06
CA GLY A 143 -6.93 4.84 6.46
C GLY A 143 -8.26 4.75 7.22
N ILE A 144 -8.66 3.54 7.63
CA ILE A 144 -9.85 3.34 8.49
C ILE A 144 -9.72 4.09 9.82
N LEU A 145 -8.56 3.98 10.48
CA LEU A 145 -8.30 4.67 11.74
C LEU A 145 -8.37 6.19 11.58
N ALA A 146 -7.72 6.74 10.54
CA ALA A 146 -7.78 8.15 10.23
C ALA A 146 -9.21 8.62 9.90
N GLY A 147 -9.94 7.83 9.13
CA GLY A 147 -11.36 8.07 8.81
C GLY A 147 -12.24 8.09 10.05
N TYR A 148 -12.03 7.17 10.99
CA TYR A 148 -12.73 7.15 12.27
C TYR A 148 -12.44 8.42 13.11
N ILE A 149 -11.17 8.81 13.21
CA ILE A 149 -10.76 10.04 13.92
C ILE A 149 -11.46 11.27 13.31
N LEU A 150 -11.48 11.37 11.98
CA LEU A 150 -12.15 12.47 11.28
C LEU A 150 -13.68 12.42 11.49
N ALA A 151 -14.30 11.25 11.43
CA ALA A 151 -15.73 11.09 11.65
C ALA A 151 -16.15 11.56 13.05
N VAL A 152 -15.43 11.12 14.09
CA VAL A 152 -15.70 11.53 15.48
C VAL A 152 -15.41 13.02 15.69
N SER A 153 -14.41 13.56 15.00
CA SER A 153 -14.03 14.97 15.09
C SER A 153 -14.83 15.89 14.15
N LYS A 154 -15.91 15.39 13.51
CA LYS A 154 -16.72 16.14 12.52
C LYS A 154 -15.87 16.80 11.42
N GLY A 155 -14.84 16.08 10.97
CA GLY A 155 -13.92 16.50 9.93
C GLY A 155 -12.81 17.46 10.38
N ARG A 156 -12.74 17.87 11.66
CA ARG A 156 -11.71 18.81 12.15
C ARG A 156 -11.17 18.40 13.51
N VAL A 157 -9.89 18.07 13.56
CA VAL A 157 -9.15 17.76 14.79
C VAL A 157 -8.49 19.04 15.31
N GLN A 158 -8.85 19.45 16.53
CA GLN A 158 -8.23 20.59 17.20
C GLN A 158 -6.87 20.18 17.77
N MET A 159 -5.79 20.84 17.35
CA MET A 159 -4.42 20.52 17.75
C MET A 159 -3.68 21.79 18.16
N ASN A 160 -2.77 21.66 19.12
CA ASN A 160 -1.88 22.77 19.45
C ASN A 160 -0.78 22.91 18.38
N LYS A 161 -0.11 24.07 18.35
CA LYS A 161 0.94 24.36 17.36
C LYS A 161 2.11 23.37 17.43
N VAL A 162 2.44 22.90 18.63
CA VAL A 162 3.55 21.96 18.85
C VAL A 162 3.27 20.61 18.20
N THR A 163 2.09 20.04 18.41
CA THR A 163 1.64 18.79 17.77
C THR A 163 1.67 18.89 16.26
N VAL A 164 1.27 20.03 15.70
CA VAL A 164 1.25 20.26 14.25
C VAL A 164 2.67 20.30 13.68
N VAL A 165 3.58 21.05 14.32
CA VAL A 165 4.99 21.14 13.90
C VAL A 165 5.67 19.78 14.01
N ILE A 166 5.47 19.07 15.11
CA ILE A 166 6.01 17.72 15.30
C ILE A 166 5.46 16.77 14.24
N GLY A 167 4.14 16.76 14.02
CA GLY A 167 3.51 15.86 13.06
C GLY A 167 3.99 16.10 11.62
N TRP A 168 4.14 17.36 11.20
CA TRP A 168 4.74 17.68 9.89
C TRP A 168 6.20 17.25 9.80
N THR A 169 7.00 17.56 10.82
CA THR A 169 8.44 17.21 10.83
C THR A 169 8.64 15.70 10.79
N VAL A 170 7.92 14.96 11.63
CA VAL A 170 7.98 13.49 11.69
C VAL A 170 7.47 12.86 10.39
N SER A 171 6.39 13.38 9.80
CA SER A 171 5.86 12.85 8.54
C SER A 171 6.79 13.07 7.37
N ILE A 172 7.38 14.27 7.25
CA ILE A 172 8.36 14.57 6.20
C ILE A 172 9.61 13.71 6.39
N ALA A 173 10.16 13.66 7.60
CA ALA A 173 11.35 12.86 7.90
C ALA A 173 11.12 11.36 7.61
N SER A 174 9.97 10.82 8.01
CA SER A 174 9.59 9.42 7.76
C SER A 174 9.40 9.13 6.27
N ALA A 175 8.69 10.01 5.54
CA ALA A 175 8.50 9.86 4.11
C ALA A 175 9.83 9.91 3.34
N LEU A 176 10.72 10.84 3.70
CA LEU A 176 12.07 10.91 3.14
C LEU A 176 12.89 9.65 3.47
N ALA A 177 12.83 9.17 4.72
CA ALA A 177 13.53 7.96 5.13
C ALA A 177 13.03 6.72 4.38
N ILE A 178 11.72 6.59 4.15
CA ILE A 178 11.14 5.48 3.38
C ILE A 178 11.63 5.52 1.92
N VAL A 179 11.58 6.68 1.27
CA VAL A 179 11.95 6.81 -0.15
C VAL A 179 13.46 6.72 -0.36
N TYR A 180 14.25 7.46 0.42
CA TYR A 180 15.70 7.57 0.22
C TYR A 180 16.51 6.53 1.02
N GLY A 181 15.91 5.87 2.02
CA GLY A 181 16.56 4.80 2.78
C GLY A 181 16.93 3.60 1.92
N LEU A 182 16.21 3.38 0.81
CA LEU A 182 16.49 2.34 -0.16
C LEU A 182 17.68 2.64 -1.08
N ARG A 183 18.32 3.81 -0.99
CA ARG A 183 19.39 4.19 -1.92
C ARG A 183 20.56 3.19 -1.94
N GLY A 184 20.92 2.64 -0.78
CA GLY A 184 21.98 1.62 -0.67
C GLY A 184 21.60 0.30 -1.33
N ASP A 185 20.33 -0.11 -1.18
CA ASP A 185 19.75 -1.29 -1.82
C ASP A 185 19.64 -1.14 -3.34
N LEU A 186 19.29 0.06 -3.81
CA LEU A 186 19.13 0.35 -5.24
C LEU A 186 20.46 0.49 -5.99
N GLY A 187 21.48 1.05 -5.33
CA GLY A 187 22.78 1.32 -5.93
C GLY A 187 23.79 0.18 -5.81
N GLY A 188 23.48 -0.91 -5.10
CA GLY A 188 24.34 -2.07 -4.89
C GLY A 188 25.61 -1.84 -4.04
N GLY A 189 25.93 -0.59 -3.70
CA GLY A 189 27.15 -0.24 -2.97
C GLY A 189 27.10 -0.51 -1.47
N ASN A 190 25.93 -0.48 -0.84
CA ASN A 190 25.72 -0.74 0.59
C ASN A 190 24.30 -1.29 0.82
N PRO A 191 24.02 -2.56 0.48
CA PRO A 191 22.71 -3.15 0.71
C PRO A 191 22.40 -3.24 2.21
N SER A 192 21.12 -3.07 2.55
CA SER A 192 20.57 -3.23 3.87
C SER A 192 20.82 -4.64 4.40
N SER A 193 21.11 -4.75 5.70
CA SER A 193 21.12 -6.05 6.37
C SER A 193 19.74 -6.74 6.25
N ILE A 194 19.71 -8.07 6.32
CA ILE A 194 18.46 -8.85 6.24
C ILE A 194 17.43 -8.35 7.26
N GLY A 195 17.86 -8.08 8.50
CA GLY A 195 16.97 -7.54 9.54
C GLY A 195 16.43 -6.15 9.23
N ALA A 196 17.26 -5.26 8.68
CA ALA A 196 16.81 -3.93 8.25
C ALA A 196 15.83 -4.01 7.07
N ALA A 197 16.07 -4.92 6.12
CA ALA A 197 15.19 -5.16 4.98
C ALA A 197 13.85 -5.77 5.42
N ALA A 198 13.87 -6.74 6.34
CA ALA A 198 12.66 -7.32 6.91
C ALA A 198 11.83 -6.28 7.66
N LEU A 199 12.48 -5.41 8.46
CA LEU A 199 11.81 -4.32 9.14
C LEU A 199 11.18 -3.35 8.13
N TYR A 200 11.93 -2.93 7.10
CA TYR A 200 11.43 -2.07 6.04
C TYR A 200 10.22 -2.71 5.36
N ASN A 201 10.33 -3.98 4.96
CA ASN A 201 9.27 -4.72 4.30
C ASN A 201 8.02 -4.88 5.19
N ALA A 202 8.18 -4.98 6.51
CA ALA A 202 7.07 -5.04 7.45
C ALA A 202 6.35 -3.69 7.60
N VAL A 203 7.08 -2.60 7.86
CA VAL A 203 6.48 -1.36 8.39
C VAL A 203 6.40 -0.21 7.40
N ALA A 204 7.24 -0.17 6.37
CA ALA A 204 7.42 1.03 5.53
C ALA A 204 6.11 1.45 4.84
N ARG A 205 5.30 0.50 4.38
CA ARG A 205 4.00 0.79 3.74
C ARG A 205 3.02 1.41 4.73
N SER A 206 2.88 0.81 5.91
CA SER A 206 2.00 1.34 6.96
C SER A 206 2.46 2.72 7.43
N ALA A 207 3.78 2.91 7.61
CA ALA A 207 4.38 4.20 7.95
C ALA A 207 4.13 5.27 6.87
N TRP A 208 4.23 4.91 5.59
CA TRP A 208 3.83 5.78 4.48
C TRP A 208 2.35 6.15 4.55
N GLY A 209 1.48 5.17 4.83
CA GLY A 209 0.06 5.39 5.05
C GLY A 209 -0.23 6.37 6.20
N VAL A 210 0.53 6.30 7.30
CA VAL A 210 0.44 7.25 8.42
C VAL A 210 0.82 8.65 7.97
N CYS A 211 1.90 8.80 7.19
CA CYS A 211 2.32 10.10 6.66
C CYS A 211 1.24 10.74 5.78
N VAL A 212 0.62 9.96 4.88
CA VAL A 212 -0.47 10.43 4.02
C VAL A 212 -1.71 10.79 4.86
N CYS A 213 -2.07 9.96 5.83
CA CYS A 213 -3.20 10.24 6.72
C CYS A 213 -2.97 11.49 7.58
N TRP A 214 -1.74 11.73 8.03
CA TRP A 214 -1.38 12.98 8.70
C TRP A 214 -1.65 14.19 7.81
N VAL A 215 -1.21 14.16 6.55
CA VAL A 215 -1.48 15.25 5.58
C VAL A 215 -2.98 15.49 5.44
N ILE A 216 -3.79 14.43 5.31
CA ILE A 216 -5.24 14.53 5.20
C ILE A 216 -5.85 15.18 6.45
N ILE A 217 -5.48 14.71 7.64
CA ILE A 217 -6.00 15.24 8.93
C ILE A 217 -5.57 16.70 9.12
N ALA A 218 -4.30 17.03 8.86
CA ALA A 218 -3.78 18.38 8.98
C ALA A 218 -4.50 19.33 8.01
N CYS A 219 -4.66 18.95 6.73
CA CYS A 219 -5.32 19.77 5.73
C CYS A 219 -6.81 19.96 6.01
N SER A 220 -7.55 18.89 6.32
CA SER A 220 -8.98 18.96 6.65
C SER A 220 -9.26 19.83 7.89
N SER A 221 -8.32 19.82 8.84
CA SER A 221 -8.43 20.58 10.08
C SER A 221 -7.88 22.02 9.98
N GLY A 222 -7.40 22.45 8.80
CA GLY A 222 -6.94 23.82 8.53
C GLY A 222 -5.45 24.07 8.76
N TYR A 223 -4.66 23.03 9.05
CA TYR A 223 -3.22 23.08 9.33
C TYR A 223 -2.33 22.83 8.09
N GLY A 224 -2.90 22.86 6.88
CA GLY A 224 -2.20 22.55 5.62
C GLY A 224 -1.35 23.67 5.00
N GLY A 225 -1.39 24.89 5.53
CA GLY A 225 -0.60 26.00 4.95
C GLY A 225 -0.79 27.36 5.63
N LYS A 226 -1.90 27.60 6.33
CA LYS A 226 -2.18 28.89 6.99
C LYS A 226 -1.40 29.14 8.29
N TYR A 227 -0.48 28.26 8.71
CA TYR A 227 0.21 28.37 10.01
C TYR A 227 1.46 29.27 10.03
N LEU A 228 1.89 29.82 8.90
CA LEU A 228 2.92 30.88 8.86
C LEU A 228 2.35 32.30 8.70
N SER A 229 1.04 32.43 8.43
CA SER A 229 0.37 33.72 8.44
C SER A 229 -0.50 33.84 9.68
N SER A 230 -0.03 34.68 10.59
CA SER A 230 -0.72 35.14 11.78
C SER A 230 -2.20 35.51 11.58
N ASN A 231 -2.95 35.38 12.68
CA ASN A 231 -4.17 36.11 13.07
C ASN A 231 -5.57 35.59 12.69
N LYS A 232 -6.34 35.40 13.79
CA LYS A 232 -7.78 35.60 13.98
C LYS A 232 -8.74 34.90 13.01
N ILE A 233 -9.42 33.87 13.51
CA ILE A 233 -10.88 33.86 13.45
C ILE A 233 -11.38 33.66 14.87
N THR A 234 -11.99 34.74 15.36
CA THR A 234 -12.59 34.97 16.67
C THR A 234 -13.65 33.95 17.03
N SER A 235 -13.80 33.75 18.34
CA SER A 235 -15.06 33.37 18.96
C SER A 235 -16.24 34.13 18.34
N ASN A 236 -17.27 33.38 17.96
CA ASN A 236 -18.67 33.67 18.25
C ASN A 236 -19.45 32.36 18.05
#